data_AF-A0A7J7HDZ7-F1
#
_entry.id   AF-A0A7J7HDZ7-F1
#
_cell.length_a   1.000
_cell.length_b   1.000
_cell.length_c   1.000
_cell.angle_alpha   90.00
_cell.angle_beta   90.00
_cell.angle_gamma   90.00
#
_symmetry.space_group_name_H-M   'P 1'
#
loop_
_entity.id
_entity.type
_entity.pdbx_description
1 polymer ?
#
loop_
_entity_poly.entity_id
_entity_poly.type
_entity_poly.pdbx_seq_one_letter_code
_entity_poly.pdbx_strand_id
1 'polypeptide(L)'
;MTYIHVFNKFKDGSGRFVDSLREDVAGLVSLYEATHLRMDGEDDFEEAYSFSTRHLNSSFGKMGIELGEQVKQSLEIPLHWRMPRLEARNSIDLCLMEDSMPSVLLKFAKLDYNLVQSVHQQEVQELSKWWRDLGFKEKLEFSRDRLMENYLWSMGIVFESQFSKCRKGLTKFVCILTAIDDMYDIYGSLDEPEHFTDAVNRWDLKAMKELPEYMKICYWAMFNFGNEIAYDVLTNHGLDVLSYIKEQWTNLCRSYLVEARWFYSGYTPTLDQYLDNSWTSVGGPAAITHAYLMLGLPLTLDSLDGLKISSDAIYWASLITRLSDDLGTSKDEIERGDMAKSIHCCMIKEGVSEEEARDRIKALISFSWKKLNEASAKINHRHHPAL
;
A
#
# COMPACT_ATOMS: atom_id res chain seq x y z
N MET A 1 13.28 14.01 -20.39
CA MET A 1 13.10 15.47 -20.52
C MET A 1 12.42 15.92 -19.24
N THR A 2 13.18 16.48 -18.29
CA THR A 2 12.65 16.90 -17.00
C THR A 2 11.97 18.25 -17.19
N TYR A 3 10.68 18.34 -16.83
CA TYR A 3 9.81 19.53 -17.00
C TYR A 3 10.16 20.69 -16.04
N ILE A 4 11.40 20.71 -15.52
CA ILE A 4 11.85 21.58 -14.41
C ILE A 4 11.58 23.07 -14.69
N HIS A 5 11.60 23.50 -15.95
CA HIS A 5 11.45 24.92 -16.31
C HIS A 5 10.03 25.39 -16.62
N VAL A 6 9.00 24.53 -16.56
CA VAL A 6 7.63 24.93 -16.90
C VAL A 6 7.08 26.00 -15.95
N PHE A 7 7.51 26.00 -14.69
CA PHE A 7 7.04 26.96 -13.69
C PHE A 7 7.79 28.30 -13.69
N ASN A 8 8.90 28.42 -14.42
CA ASN A 8 9.71 29.64 -14.42
C ASN A 8 8.97 30.89 -14.92
N LYS A 9 7.96 30.71 -15.79
CA LYS A 9 7.10 31.81 -16.25
C LYS A 9 6.24 32.44 -15.15
N PHE A 10 6.10 31.76 -14.00
CA PHE A 10 5.36 32.20 -12.83
C PHE A 10 6.27 32.78 -11.74
N LYS A 11 7.57 32.94 -12.03
CA LYS A 11 8.56 33.50 -11.12
C LYS A 11 8.95 34.93 -11.52
N ASP A 12 9.31 35.75 -10.54
CA ASP A 12 9.83 37.10 -10.74
C ASP A 12 11.34 37.11 -11.02
N GLY A 13 11.92 38.30 -11.20
CA GLY A 13 13.36 38.46 -11.44
C GLY A 13 14.26 38.05 -10.27
N SER A 14 13.70 37.78 -9.08
CA SER A 14 14.42 37.18 -7.94
C SER A 14 14.42 35.65 -7.98
N GLY A 15 13.74 35.05 -8.96
CA GLY A 15 13.59 33.61 -9.08
C GLY A 15 12.54 33.02 -8.12
N ARG A 16 11.64 33.85 -7.58
CA ARG A 16 10.57 33.40 -6.66
C ARG A 16 9.20 33.51 -7.31
N PHE A 17 8.26 32.63 -6.93
CA PHE A 17 6.87 32.73 -7.40
C PHE A 17 6.27 34.12 -7.13
N VAL A 18 5.63 34.73 -8.15
CA VAL A 18 4.99 36.05 -7.99
C VAL A 18 3.83 35.99 -7.00
N ASP A 19 3.84 36.89 -6.01
CA ASP A 19 2.86 36.94 -4.92
C ASP A 19 1.41 37.12 -5.40
N SER A 20 1.19 37.70 -6.58
CA SER A 20 -0.16 37.89 -7.14
C SER A 20 -0.88 36.57 -7.44
N LEU A 21 -0.16 35.45 -7.58
CA LEU A 21 -0.74 34.12 -7.79
C LEU A 21 -1.57 33.65 -6.59
N ARG A 22 -1.38 34.24 -5.40
CA ARG A 22 -2.13 33.84 -4.21
C ARG A 22 -3.64 34.07 -4.31
N GLU A 23 -4.06 34.95 -5.21
CA GLU A 23 -5.48 35.27 -5.41
C GLU A 23 -6.18 34.23 -6.32
N ASP A 24 -5.42 33.42 -7.07
CA ASP A 24 -5.94 32.33 -7.91
C ASP A 24 -5.90 31.00 -7.14
N VAL A 25 -6.91 30.77 -6.30
CA VAL A 25 -7.01 29.54 -5.49
C VAL A 25 -7.04 28.28 -6.34
N ALA A 26 -7.74 28.28 -7.48
CA ALA A 26 -7.81 27.12 -8.37
C ALA A 26 -6.44 26.80 -9.00
N GLY A 27 -5.70 27.84 -9.41
CA GLY A 27 -4.32 27.71 -9.85
C GLY A 27 -3.39 27.18 -8.77
N LEU A 28 -3.54 27.65 -7.52
CA LEU A 28 -2.75 27.15 -6.38
C LEU A 28 -3.02 25.67 -6.07
N VAL A 29 -4.28 25.23 -6.10
CA VAL A 29 -4.63 23.81 -5.93
C VAL A 29 -3.99 22.97 -7.03
N SER A 30 -4.12 23.42 -8.29
CA SER A 30 -3.52 22.71 -9.43
C SER A 30 -2.00 22.61 -9.30
N LEU A 31 -1.34 23.69 -8.84
CA LEU A 31 0.11 23.70 -8.59
C LEU A 31 0.48 22.76 -7.43
N TYR A 32 -0.27 22.80 -6.33
CA TYR A 32 -0.09 21.90 -5.18
C TYR A 32 -0.20 20.43 -5.58
N GLU A 33 -1.26 20.05 -6.31
CA GLU A 33 -1.44 18.67 -6.75
C GLU A 33 -0.31 18.21 -7.67
N ALA A 34 0.09 19.05 -8.64
CA ALA A 34 1.20 18.75 -9.53
C ALA A 34 2.53 18.54 -8.78
N THR A 35 2.73 19.22 -7.65
CA THR A 35 3.98 19.08 -6.88
C THR A 35 4.15 17.71 -6.20
N HIS A 36 3.11 16.87 -6.14
CA HIS A 36 3.23 15.51 -5.58
C HIS A 36 3.82 14.49 -6.56
N LEU A 37 3.99 14.88 -7.83
CA LEU A 37 4.74 14.13 -8.84
C LEU A 37 6.26 14.36 -8.77
N ARG A 38 6.72 15.23 -7.86
CA ARG A 38 8.13 15.62 -7.78
C ARG A 38 9.05 14.46 -7.43
N MET A 39 10.28 14.58 -7.87
CA MET A 39 11.42 13.69 -7.60
C MET A 39 12.48 14.42 -6.77
N ASP A 40 13.43 13.69 -6.20
CA ASP A 40 14.52 14.29 -5.43
C ASP A 40 15.44 15.13 -6.32
N GLY A 41 15.88 16.28 -5.80
CA GLY A 41 16.69 17.26 -6.54
C GLY A 41 15.91 18.20 -7.48
N GLU A 42 14.57 18.18 -7.46
CA GLU A 42 13.74 19.14 -8.21
C GLU A 42 13.42 20.40 -7.37
N ASP A 43 14.43 21.25 -7.15
CA ASP A 43 14.32 22.45 -6.28
C ASP A 43 13.16 23.39 -6.69
N ASP A 44 12.90 23.54 -7.99
CA ASP A 44 11.79 24.35 -8.51
C ASP A 44 10.42 23.80 -8.06
N PHE A 45 10.27 22.48 -7.97
CA PHE A 45 9.07 21.81 -7.48
C PHE A 45 8.94 21.92 -5.96
N GLU A 46 10.05 21.93 -5.22
CA GLU A 46 10.03 22.08 -3.77
C GLU A 46 9.66 23.51 -3.35
N GLU A 47 10.13 24.51 -4.10
CA GLU A 47 9.67 25.89 -3.96
C GLU A 47 8.17 26.00 -4.27
N ALA A 48 7.71 25.36 -5.37
CA ALA A 48 6.31 25.37 -5.77
C ALA A 48 5.40 24.74 -4.71
N TYR A 49 5.81 23.59 -4.15
CA TYR A 49 5.11 22.92 -3.04
C TYR A 49 5.02 23.83 -1.81
N SER A 50 6.14 24.46 -1.43
CA SER A 50 6.19 25.37 -0.28
C SER A 50 5.31 26.61 -0.49
N PHE A 51 5.34 27.16 -1.71
CA PHE A 51 4.53 28.33 -2.08
C PHE A 51 3.04 28.01 -2.04
N SER A 52 2.61 26.96 -2.73
CA SER A 52 1.20 26.58 -2.83
C SER A 52 0.64 26.17 -1.48
N THR A 53 1.35 25.34 -0.71
CA THR A 53 0.92 24.89 0.64
C THR A 53 0.70 26.06 1.58
N ARG A 54 1.65 27.02 1.64
CA ARG A 54 1.54 28.21 2.49
C ARG A 54 0.32 29.06 2.13
N HIS A 55 0.10 29.30 0.84
CA HIS A 55 -0.99 30.14 0.39
C HIS A 55 -2.36 29.48 0.51
N LEU A 56 -2.47 28.18 0.24
CA LEU A 56 -3.70 27.40 0.47
C LEU A 56 -4.11 27.42 1.95
N ASN A 57 -3.16 27.15 2.86
CA ASN A 57 -3.42 27.22 4.31
C ASN A 57 -3.88 28.61 4.76
N SER A 58 -3.30 29.68 4.21
CA SER A 58 -3.69 31.06 4.55
C SER A 58 -5.06 31.49 3.99
N SER A 59 -5.59 30.73 3.02
CA SER A 59 -6.78 31.13 2.26
C SER A 59 -8.07 30.48 2.74
N PHE A 60 -8.02 29.51 3.67
CA PHE A 60 -9.19 28.78 4.17
C PHE A 60 -10.36 29.69 4.60
N GLY A 61 -10.08 30.78 5.31
CA GLY A 61 -11.12 31.71 5.77
C GLY A 61 -11.77 32.58 4.67
N LYS A 62 -11.28 32.50 3.43
CA LYS A 62 -11.76 33.31 2.29
C LYS A 62 -12.49 32.48 1.23
N MET A 63 -12.46 31.15 1.34
CA MET A 63 -13.08 30.24 0.38
C MET A 63 -14.55 29.99 0.73
N GLY A 64 -15.36 29.67 -0.28
CA GLY A 64 -16.66 29.04 -0.04
C GLY A 64 -16.50 27.68 0.63
N ILE A 65 -17.54 27.19 1.31
CA ILE A 65 -17.50 25.95 2.10
C ILE A 65 -17.02 24.76 1.24
N GLU A 66 -17.63 24.56 0.08
CA GLU A 66 -17.31 23.44 -0.82
C GLU A 66 -15.86 23.45 -1.32
N LEU A 67 -15.36 24.61 -1.77
CA LEU A 67 -13.97 24.77 -2.21
C LEU A 67 -13.00 24.60 -1.03
N GLY A 68 -13.37 25.11 0.15
CA GLY A 68 -12.59 24.94 1.37
C GLY A 68 -12.44 23.48 1.78
N GLU A 69 -13.50 22.68 1.63
CA GLU A 69 -13.47 21.24 1.88
C GLU A 69 -12.57 20.50 0.88
N GLN A 70 -12.65 20.82 -0.41
CA GLN A 70 -11.77 20.24 -1.43
C GLN A 70 -10.30 20.56 -1.17
N VAL A 71 -9.98 21.82 -0.87
CA VAL A 71 -8.61 22.25 -0.52
C VAL A 71 -8.13 21.52 0.73
N LYS A 72 -8.98 21.39 1.76
CA LYS A 72 -8.64 20.67 2.99
C LYS A 72 -8.32 19.21 2.68
N GLN A 73 -9.15 18.55 1.87
CA GLN A 73 -8.93 17.16 1.48
C GLN A 73 -7.60 17.01 0.71
N SER A 74 -7.27 17.94 -0.19
CA SER A 74 -6.00 17.94 -0.93
C SER A 74 -4.80 18.11 0.00
N LEU A 75 -4.87 19.05 0.96
CA LEU A 75 -3.81 19.25 1.95
C LEU A 75 -3.65 18.07 2.91
N GLU A 76 -4.69 17.27 3.12
CA GLU A 76 -4.65 16.05 3.94
C GLU A 76 -4.06 14.87 3.16
N ILE A 77 -4.61 14.57 1.98
CA ILE A 77 -4.11 13.56 1.06
C ILE A 77 -4.17 14.13 -0.36
N PRO A 78 -3.02 14.38 -1.02
CA PRO A 78 -2.98 14.90 -2.38
C PRO A 78 -3.53 13.86 -3.35
N LEU A 79 -4.09 14.31 -4.47
CA LEU A 79 -4.73 13.48 -5.49
C LEU A 79 -3.83 12.33 -5.96
N HIS A 80 -2.52 12.59 -6.13
CA HIS A 80 -1.54 11.58 -6.55
C HIS A 80 -1.41 10.39 -5.58
N TRP A 81 -1.79 10.56 -4.31
CA TRP A 81 -1.71 9.52 -3.28
C TRP A 81 -3.06 8.86 -3.00
N ARG A 82 -4.16 9.34 -3.60
CA ARG A 82 -5.51 8.81 -3.37
C ARG A 82 -5.77 7.58 -4.20
N MET A 83 -6.59 6.67 -3.66
CA MET A 83 -7.10 5.52 -4.40
C MET A 83 -8.01 5.97 -5.55
N PRO A 84 -7.67 5.70 -6.83
CA PRO A 84 -8.41 6.21 -7.98
C PRO A 84 -9.89 5.82 -7.97
N ARG A 85 -10.20 4.62 -7.47
CA ARG A 85 -11.57 4.12 -7.43
C ARG A 85 -12.46 4.86 -6.43
N LEU A 86 -11.93 5.24 -5.27
CA LEU A 86 -12.64 6.05 -4.28
C LEU A 86 -12.76 7.48 -4.78
N GLU A 87 -11.71 8.03 -5.37
CA GLU A 87 -11.72 9.38 -5.91
C GLU A 87 -12.69 9.53 -7.09
N ALA A 88 -12.83 8.51 -7.95
CA ALA A 88 -13.84 8.49 -9.00
C ALA A 88 -15.26 8.64 -8.43
N ARG A 89 -15.55 8.04 -7.26
CA ARG A 89 -16.84 8.19 -6.60
C ARG A 89 -17.04 9.62 -6.08
N ASN A 90 -16.05 10.16 -5.37
CA ASN A 90 -16.08 11.54 -4.85
C ASN A 90 -16.29 12.53 -6.00
N SER A 91 -15.54 12.38 -7.09
CA SER A 91 -15.63 13.23 -8.28
C SER A 91 -17.01 13.16 -8.95
N ILE A 92 -17.63 11.97 -9.04
CA ILE A 92 -19.00 11.84 -9.57
C ILE A 92 -20.02 12.60 -8.70
N ASP A 93 -19.86 12.55 -7.37
CA ASP A 93 -20.75 13.21 -6.42
C ASP A 93 -20.55 14.74 -6.43
N LEU A 94 -19.32 15.22 -6.62
CA LEU A 94 -19.03 16.65 -6.82
C LEU A 94 -19.59 17.18 -8.15
N CYS A 95 -19.40 16.44 -9.26
CA CYS A 95 -19.93 16.80 -10.58
C CYS A 95 -21.47 16.86 -10.62
N LEU A 96 -22.14 16.20 -9.68
CA LEU A 96 -23.61 16.26 -9.53
C LEU A 96 -24.09 17.61 -8.97
N MET A 97 -23.22 18.32 -8.27
CA MET A 97 -23.52 19.62 -7.66
C MET A 97 -23.18 20.79 -8.59
N GLU A 98 -22.38 20.56 -9.63
CA GLU A 98 -21.99 21.59 -10.60
C GLU A 98 -22.95 21.65 -11.81
N ASP A 99 -23.58 22.81 -12.01
CA ASP A 99 -24.50 23.06 -13.15
C ASP A 99 -23.79 23.06 -14.53
N SER A 100 -22.47 23.10 -14.57
CA SER A 100 -21.64 23.26 -15.78
C SER A 100 -21.25 21.95 -16.46
N MET A 101 -21.49 20.78 -15.84
CA MET A 101 -20.92 19.52 -16.31
C MET A 101 -21.67 18.93 -17.53
N PRO A 102 -20.94 18.49 -18.58
CA PRO A 102 -21.57 17.85 -19.73
C PRO A 102 -22.35 16.59 -19.34
N SER A 103 -23.67 16.61 -19.53
CA SER A 103 -24.60 15.53 -19.15
C SER A 103 -24.17 14.14 -19.65
N VAL A 104 -23.51 14.06 -20.81
CA VAL A 104 -23.03 12.80 -21.39
C VAL A 104 -21.89 12.19 -20.59
N LEU A 105 -20.91 12.99 -20.15
CA LEU A 105 -19.77 12.51 -19.37
C LEU A 105 -20.20 11.98 -18.00
N LEU A 106 -21.08 12.72 -17.31
CA LEU A 106 -21.60 12.30 -16.01
C LEU A 106 -22.42 10.99 -16.12
N LYS A 107 -23.22 10.85 -17.19
CA LYS A 107 -23.95 9.60 -17.45
C LYS A 107 -23.00 8.44 -17.71
N PHE A 108 -21.96 8.64 -18.53
CA PHE A 108 -20.95 7.64 -18.80
C PHE A 108 -20.22 7.22 -17.51
N ALA A 109 -19.73 8.18 -16.73
CA ALA A 109 -19.02 7.91 -15.48
C ALA A 109 -19.86 7.07 -14.50
N LYS A 110 -21.15 7.37 -14.35
CA LYS A 110 -22.07 6.58 -13.51
C LYS A 110 -22.28 5.16 -14.04
N LEU A 111 -22.47 5.01 -15.34
CA LEU A 111 -22.68 3.70 -15.97
C LEU A 111 -21.43 2.83 -15.83
N ASP A 112 -20.26 3.37 -16.15
CA ASP A 112 -18.98 2.67 -15.99
C ASP A 112 -18.72 2.31 -14.52
N TYR A 113 -18.92 3.27 -13.60
CA TYR A 113 -18.76 3.02 -12.17
C TYR A 113 -19.63 1.85 -11.69
N ASN A 114 -20.91 1.82 -12.08
CA ASN A 114 -21.82 0.76 -11.68
C ASN A 114 -21.48 -0.59 -12.34
N LEU A 115 -21.01 -0.58 -13.59
CA LEU A 115 -20.56 -1.79 -14.28
C LEU A 115 -19.37 -2.43 -13.56
N VAL A 116 -18.34 -1.65 -13.27
CA VAL A 116 -17.16 -2.12 -12.52
C VAL A 116 -17.57 -2.58 -11.11
N GLN A 117 -18.45 -1.84 -10.43
CA GLN A 117 -18.95 -2.23 -9.11
C GLN A 117 -19.72 -3.56 -9.13
N SER A 118 -20.45 -3.86 -10.22
CA SER A 118 -21.15 -5.14 -10.35
C SER A 118 -20.18 -6.34 -10.39
N VAL A 119 -19.02 -6.17 -11.03
CA VAL A 119 -17.94 -7.18 -11.03
C VAL A 119 -17.37 -7.31 -9.61
N HIS A 120 -17.12 -6.19 -8.93
CA HIS A 120 -16.63 -6.21 -7.54
C HIS A 120 -17.59 -6.94 -6.59
N GLN A 121 -18.90 -6.74 -6.75
CA GLN A 121 -19.91 -7.44 -5.94
C GLN A 121 -19.92 -8.96 -6.19
N GLN A 122 -19.75 -9.38 -7.45
CA GLN A 122 -19.63 -10.81 -7.79
C GLN A 122 -18.38 -11.42 -7.16
N GLU A 123 -17.24 -10.72 -7.22
CA GLU A 123 -16.00 -11.15 -6.58
C GLU A 123 -16.17 -11.34 -5.07
N VAL A 124 -16.79 -10.37 -4.38
CA VAL A 124 -17.05 -10.46 -2.94
C VAL A 124 -17.97 -11.63 -2.59
N GLN A 125 -18.96 -11.96 -3.42
CA GLN A 125 -19.82 -13.12 -3.20
C GLN A 125 -19.03 -14.44 -3.27
N GLU A 126 -18.17 -14.59 -4.27
CA GLU A 126 -17.28 -15.75 -4.40
C GLU A 126 -16.30 -15.84 -3.22
N LEU A 127 -15.65 -14.73 -2.87
CA LEU A 127 -14.70 -14.64 -1.79
C LEU A 127 -15.35 -14.90 -0.43
N SER A 128 -16.59 -14.45 -0.22
CA SER A 128 -17.37 -14.73 0.99
C SER A 128 -17.64 -16.22 1.14
N LYS A 129 -17.90 -16.93 0.03
CA LYS A 129 -18.03 -18.38 0.06
C LYS A 129 -16.69 -19.05 0.40
N TRP A 130 -15.62 -18.67 -0.31
CA TRP A 130 -14.27 -19.18 -0.04
C TRP A 130 -13.84 -18.98 1.42
N TRP A 131 -14.07 -17.79 1.99
CA TRP A 131 -13.69 -17.45 3.36
C TRP A 131 -14.44 -18.29 4.40
N ARG A 132 -15.75 -18.51 4.19
CA ARG A 132 -16.53 -19.43 5.03
C ARG A 132 -16.05 -20.87 4.90
N ASP A 133 -15.75 -21.33 3.68
CA ASP A 133 -15.28 -22.70 3.43
C ASP A 133 -13.90 -22.94 4.07
N LEU A 134 -13.06 -21.90 4.14
CA LEU A 134 -11.78 -21.93 4.85
C LEU A 134 -11.97 -22.13 6.36
N GLY A 135 -13.03 -21.53 6.93
CA GLY A 135 -13.45 -21.72 8.32
C GLY A 135 -12.49 -21.10 9.34
N PHE A 136 -11.77 -20.04 8.95
CA PHE A 136 -10.83 -19.35 9.84
C PHE A 136 -11.54 -18.70 11.02
N LYS A 137 -12.72 -18.12 10.79
CA LYS A 137 -13.52 -17.48 11.84
C LYS A 137 -13.79 -18.40 13.03
N GLU A 138 -14.13 -19.67 12.76
CA GLU A 138 -14.46 -20.64 13.80
C GLU A 138 -13.23 -21.37 14.35
N LYS A 139 -12.17 -21.53 13.55
CA LYS A 139 -10.99 -22.34 13.93
C LYS A 139 -9.83 -21.52 14.48
N LEU A 140 -9.76 -20.22 14.16
CA LEU A 140 -8.71 -19.29 14.54
C LEU A 140 -9.34 -18.11 15.28
N GLU A 141 -9.90 -18.39 16.47
CA GLU A 141 -10.62 -17.38 17.28
C GLU A 141 -9.74 -16.17 17.66
N PHE A 142 -8.41 -16.31 17.60
CA PHE A 142 -7.46 -15.22 17.84
C PHE A 142 -7.35 -14.24 16.68
N SER A 143 -7.70 -14.64 15.46
CA SER A 143 -7.48 -13.83 14.26
C SER A 143 -8.69 -12.97 13.91
N ARG A 144 -8.43 -11.77 13.39
CA ARG A 144 -9.46 -10.82 12.98
C ARG A 144 -10.19 -11.27 11.72
N ASP A 145 -11.53 -11.25 11.75
CA ASP A 145 -12.39 -11.51 10.58
C ASP A 145 -12.58 -10.21 9.76
N ARG A 146 -11.76 -10.03 8.72
CA ARG A 146 -11.62 -8.76 7.96
C ARG A 146 -11.72 -8.93 6.43
N LEU A 147 -12.53 -9.87 5.96
CA LEU A 147 -12.64 -10.15 4.51
C LEU A 147 -12.96 -8.90 3.68
N MET A 148 -13.88 -8.06 4.15
CA MET A 148 -14.33 -6.88 3.39
C MET A 148 -13.25 -5.80 3.33
N GLU A 149 -12.54 -5.59 4.43
CA GLU A 149 -11.41 -4.67 4.53
C GLU A 149 -10.23 -5.15 3.67
N ASN A 150 -9.95 -6.46 3.67
CA ASN A 150 -8.91 -7.06 2.82
C ASN A 150 -9.26 -6.99 1.33
N TYR A 151 -10.55 -7.08 0.99
CA TYR A 151 -11.02 -6.84 -0.37
C TYR A 151 -10.89 -5.37 -0.77
N LEU A 152 -11.18 -4.42 0.13
CA LEU A 152 -10.99 -3.00 -0.09
C LEU A 152 -9.52 -2.68 -0.44
N TRP A 153 -8.57 -3.27 0.28
CA TRP A 153 -7.14 -3.20 -0.05
C TRP A 153 -6.84 -3.70 -1.46
N SER A 154 -7.34 -4.88 -1.81
CA SER A 154 -7.11 -5.48 -3.14
C SER A 154 -7.68 -4.62 -4.27
N MET A 155 -8.87 -4.04 -4.06
CA MET A 155 -9.51 -3.12 -5.00
C MET A 155 -8.76 -1.79 -5.12
N GLY A 156 -8.12 -1.32 -4.03
CA GLY A 156 -7.26 -0.15 -4.06
C GLY A 156 -6.00 -0.30 -4.91
N ILE A 157 -5.41 -1.49 -4.89
CA ILE A 157 -4.22 -1.81 -5.69
C ILE A 157 -4.59 -1.94 -7.18
N VAL A 158 -5.67 -2.66 -7.51
CA VAL A 158 -6.09 -2.89 -8.90
C VAL A 158 -7.62 -2.89 -9.02
N PHE A 159 -8.22 -1.83 -9.58
CA PHE A 159 -9.68 -1.68 -9.57
C PHE A 159 -10.38 -2.09 -10.88
N GLU A 160 -9.64 -2.22 -11.98
CA GLU A 160 -10.19 -2.40 -13.33
C GLU A 160 -10.81 -3.79 -13.51
N SER A 161 -11.97 -3.86 -14.15
CA SER A 161 -12.81 -5.08 -14.18
C SER A 161 -12.09 -6.31 -14.74
N GLN A 162 -11.19 -6.15 -15.71
CA GLN A 162 -10.43 -7.25 -16.33
C GLN A 162 -9.48 -7.97 -15.35
N PHE A 163 -9.07 -7.32 -14.25
CA PHE A 163 -8.12 -7.87 -13.29
C PHE A 163 -8.79 -8.60 -12.11
N SER A 164 -9.98 -9.18 -12.35
CA SER A 164 -10.77 -9.88 -11.34
C SER A 164 -10.01 -11.01 -10.63
N LYS A 165 -9.24 -11.79 -11.39
CA LYS A 165 -8.39 -12.86 -10.85
C LYS A 165 -7.35 -12.32 -9.88
N CYS A 166 -6.67 -11.22 -10.25
CA CYS A 166 -5.69 -10.55 -9.41
C CYS A 166 -6.32 -10.06 -8.10
N ARG A 167 -7.45 -9.34 -8.17
CA ARG A 167 -8.14 -8.87 -6.96
C ARG A 167 -8.55 -10.00 -6.03
N LYS A 168 -9.19 -11.05 -6.56
CA LYS A 168 -9.59 -12.22 -5.75
C LYS A 168 -8.39 -12.90 -5.12
N GLY A 169 -7.33 -13.11 -5.89
CA GLY A 169 -6.10 -13.70 -5.41
C GLY A 169 -5.41 -12.87 -4.33
N LEU A 170 -5.33 -11.55 -4.52
CA LEU A 170 -4.80 -10.63 -3.50
C LEU A 170 -5.64 -10.64 -2.23
N THR A 171 -6.97 -10.69 -2.33
CA THR A 171 -7.82 -10.77 -1.14
C THR A 171 -7.56 -12.05 -0.37
N LYS A 172 -7.43 -13.19 -1.07
CA LYS A 172 -7.04 -14.45 -0.44
C LYS A 172 -5.68 -14.35 0.25
N PHE A 173 -4.68 -13.77 -0.43
CA PHE A 173 -3.34 -13.53 0.12
C PHE A 173 -3.42 -12.70 1.41
N VAL A 174 -4.06 -11.53 1.38
CA VAL A 174 -4.14 -10.62 2.54
C VAL A 174 -4.92 -11.25 3.71
N CYS A 175 -5.97 -12.02 3.42
CA CYS A 175 -6.69 -12.79 4.45
C CYS A 175 -5.81 -13.83 5.14
N ILE A 176 -5.02 -14.60 4.38
CA ILE A 176 -4.09 -15.60 4.94
C ILE A 176 -2.96 -14.91 5.69
N LEU A 177 -2.39 -13.85 5.10
CA LEU A 177 -1.35 -13.02 5.70
C LEU A 177 -1.80 -12.47 7.06
N THR A 178 -3.00 -11.90 7.13
CA THR A 178 -3.57 -11.37 8.38
C THR A 178 -3.67 -12.43 9.48
N ALA A 179 -4.08 -13.66 9.14
CA ALA A 179 -4.17 -14.72 10.14
C ALA A 179 -2.80 -15.21 10.61
N ILE A 180 -1.78 -15.15 9.74
CA ILE A 180 -0.39 -15.44 10.11
C ILE A 180 0.18 -14.30 10.95
N ASP A 181 -0.08 -13.04 10.60
CA ASP A 181 0.30 -11.84 11.35
C ASP A 181 -0.22 -11.88 12.80
N ASP A 182 -1.54 -12.06 12.98
CA ASP A 182 -2.16 -12.20 14.32
C ASP A 182 -1.56 -13.39 15.11
N MET A 183 -1.17 -14.45 14.40
CA MET A 183 -0.53 -15.61 15.01
C MET A 183 0.86 -15.31 15.54
N TYR A 184 1.65 -14.48 14.86
CA TYR A 184 3.00 -14.09 15.33
C TYR A 184 2.94 -13.02 16.42
N ASP A 185 2.03 -12.05 16.31
CA ASP A 185 2.00 -10.87 17.17
C ASP A 185 1.20 -11.07 18.47
N ILE A 186 0.13 -11.87 18.43
CA ILE A 186 -0.83 -11.96 19.55
C ILE A 186 -0.80 -13.35 20.19
N TYR A 187 -0.78 -14.41 19.38
CA TYR A 187 -1.17 -15.73 19.86
C TYR A 187 -0.01 -16.71 20.10
N GLY A 188 0.94 -16.79 19.17
CA GLY A 188 2.01 -17.79 19.20
C GLY A 188 2.91 -17.60 20.41
N SER A 189 3.24 -18.68 21.11
CA SER A 189 4.18 -18.63 22.24
C SER A 189 5.64 -18.59 21.76
N LEU A 190 6.59 -18.19 22.61
CA LEU A 190 7.99 -17.87 22.28
C LEU A 190 8.70 -18.78 21.25
N ASP A 191 8.44 -20.09 21.27
CA ASP A 191 9.07 -21.07 20.37
C ASP A 191 8.20 -21.47 19.15
N GLU A 192 6.90 -21.19 19.16
CA GLU A 192 5.99 -21.61 18.08
C GLU A 192 6.21 -20.84 16.76
N PRO A 193 6.43 -19.51 16.75
CA PRO A 193 6.84 -18.77 15.55
C PRO A 193 8.09 -19.32 14.88
N GLU A 194 9.07 -19.83 15.64
CA GLU A 194 10.27 -20.48 15.08
C GLU A 194 9.89 -21.74 14.30
N HIS A 195 9.06 -22.60 14.89
CA HIS A 195 8.58 -23.83 14.25
C HIS A 195 7.76 -23.54 13.00
N PHE A 196 6.87 -22.54 13.04
CA PHE A 196 6.11 -22.13 11.85
C PHE A 196 7.04 -21.61 10.75
N THR A 197 7.98 -20.71 11.10
CA THR A 197 8.95 -20.15 10.16
C THR A 197 9.79 -21.25 9.51
N ASP A 198 10.27 -22.23 10.28
CA ASP A 198 11.00 -23.39 9.76
C ASP A 198 10.13 -24.24 8.82
N ALA A 199 8.87 -24.48 9.15
CA ALA A 199 7.95 -25.18 8.26
C ALA A 199 7.73 -24.43 6.93
N VAL A 200 7.63 -23.10 6.95
CA VAL A 200 7.53 -22.27 5.73
C VAL A 200 8.82 -22.34 4.91
N ASN A 201 9.99 -22.24 5.56
CA ASN A 201 11.30 -22.40 4.90
C ASN A 201 11.41 -23.75 4.16
N ARG A 202 10.87 -24.82 4.75
CA ARG A 202 10.89 -26.16 4.14
C ARG A 202 9.87 -26.27 3.01
N TRP A 203 8.67 -25.72 3.17
CA TRP A 203 7.55 -25.81 2.21
C TRP A 203 7.20 -27.28 1.88
N ASP A 204 6.95 -28.08 2.92
CA ASP A 204 6.63 -29.51 2.83
C ASP A 204 5.48 -29.86 3.79
N LEU A 205 4.53 -30.67 3.32
CA LEU A 205 3.43 -31.22 4.13
C LEU A 205 3.91 -32.05 5.33
N LYS A 206 5.13 -32.60 5.29
CA LYS A 206 5.74 -33.25 6.45
C LYS A 206 6.03 -32.26 7.58
N ALA A 207 6.52 -31.06 7.25
CA ALA A 207 6.81 -30.04 8.25
C ALA A 207 5.53 -29.56 8.96
N MET A 208 4.40 -29.53 8.24
CA MET A 208 3.09 -29.24 8.84
C MET A 208 2.73 -30.21 9.99
N LYS A 209 3.16 -31.47 9.95
CA LYS A 209 2.83 -32.44 11.00
C LYS A 209 3.48 -32.12 12.35
N GLU A 210 4.56 -31.33 12.32
CA GLU A 210 5.31 -30.90 13.50
C GLU A 210 4.65 -29.69 14.19
N LEU A 211 3.69 -29.04 13.55
CA LEU A 211 3.05 -27.82 14.05
C LEU A 211 1.87 -28.12 15.01
N PRO A 212 1.52 -27.18 15.91
CA PRO A 212 0.24 -27.17 16.62
C PRO A 212 -0.95 -27.12 15.65
N GLU A 213 -2.12 -27.61 16.09
CA GLU A 213 -3.28 -27.76 15.20
C GLU A 213 -3.75 -26.44 14.55
N TYR A 214 -3.77 -25.34 15.31
CA TYR A 214 -4.14 -24.03 14.77
C TYR A 214 -3.15 -23.54 13.69
N MET A 215 -1.85 -23.75 13.90
CA MET A 215 -0.79 -23.41 12.94
C MET A 215 -0.90 -24.24 11.65
N LYS A 216 -1.30 -25.51 11.74
CA LYS A 216 -1.52 -26.34 10.55
C LYS A 216 -2.59 -25.74 9.64
N ILE A 217 -3.61 -25.12 10.21
CA ILE A 217 -4.71 -24.50 9.45
C ILE A 217 -4.18 -23.32 8.64
N CYS A 218 -3.40 -22.42 9.27
CA CYS A 218 -2.72 -21.31 8.59
C CYS A 218 -1.74 -21.82 7.52
N TYR A 219 -0.89 -22.79 7.88
CA TYR A 219 0.09 -23.37 6.98
C TYR A 219 -0.56 -24.01 5.75
N TRP A 220 -1.61 -24.81 5.95
CA TRP A 220 -2.32 -25.49 4.88
C TRP A 220 -2.99 -24.50 3.93
N ALA A 221 -3.58 -23.42 4.44
CA ALA A 221 -4.17 -22.36 3.61
C ALA A 221 -3.11 -21.66 2.76
N MET A 222 -2.00 -21.24 3.38
CA MET A 222 -0.85 -20.62 2.70
C MET A 222 -0.25 -21.55 1.63
N PHE A 223 0.01 -22.79 2.00
CA PHE A 223 0.60 -23.80 1.14
C PHE A 223 -0.30 -24.07 -0.08
N ASN A 224 -1.59 -24.31 0.12
CA ASN A 224 -2.51 -24.56 -0.99
C ASN A 224 -2.66 -23.35 -1.90
N PHE A 225 -2.78 -22.15 -1.34
CA PHE A 225 -2.87 -20.91 -2.10
C PHE A 225 -1.63 -20.69 -2.98
N GLY A 226 -0.42 -20.84 -2.41
CA GLY A 226 0.82 -20.69 -3.16
C GLY A 226 0.97 -21.73 -4.28
N ASN A 227 0.60 -22.98 -4.01
CA ASN A 227 0.65 -24.04 -5.03
C ASN A 227 -0.46 -23.88 -6.10
N GLU A 228 -1.64 -23.34 -5.76
CA GLU A 228 -2.72 -23.00 -6.72
C GLU A 228 -2.21 -21.98 -7.74
N ILE A 229 -1.54 -20.92 -7.29
CA ILE A 229 -0.96 -19.90 -8.18
C ILE A 229 0.16 -20.51 -9.03
N ALA A 230 1.08 -21.26 -8.42
CA ALA A 230 2.18 -21.88 -9.17
C ALA A 230 1.67 -22.79 -10.28
N TYR A 231 0.65 -23.61 -9.99
CA TYR A 231 0.04 -24.50 -10.97
C TYR A 231 -0.67 -23.74 -12.10
N ASP A 232 -1.39 -22.67 -11.76
CA ASP A 232 -2.07 -21.84 -12.74
C ASP A 232 -1.08 -21.15 -13.69
N VAL A 233 0.01 -20.57 -13.16
CA VAL A 233 1.05 -19.94 -13.98
C VAL A 233 1.77 -20.97 -14.85
N LEU A 234 2.07 -22.16 -14.31
CA LEU A 234 2.67 -23.25 -15.07
C LEU A 234 1.76 -23.70 -16.23
N THR A 235 0.45 -23.79 -15.99
CA THR A 235 -0.51 -24.26 -16.99
C THR A 235 -0.76 -23.21 -18.07
N ASN A 236 -0.85 -21.93 -17.71
CA ASN A 236 -1.18 -20.85 -18.64
C ASN A 236 0.05 -20.27 -19.37
N HIS A 237 1.23 -20.32 -18.75
CA HIS A 237 2.45 -19.68 -19.25
C HIS A 237 3.65 -20.64 -19.39
N GLY A 238 3.58 -21.87 -18.90
CA GLY A 238 4.69 -22.82 -18.96
C GLY A 238 5.86 -22.47 -18.03
N LEU A 239 5.63 -21.63 -17.02
CA LEU A 239 6.65 -21.14 -16.09
C LEU A 239 6.47 -21.74 -14.70
N ASP A 240 7.55 -22.26 -14.12
CA ASP A 240 7.57 -22.65 -12.71
C ASP A 240 7.95 -21.44 -11.84
N VAL A 241 6.96 -20.93 -11.09
CA VAL A 241 7.10 -19.76 -10.22
C VAL A 241 7.03 -20.10 -8.73
N LEU A 242 7.02 -21.40 -8.37
CA LEU A 242 6.87 -21.81 -6.98
C LEU A 242 8.01 -21.29 -6.09
N SER A 243 9.23 -21.20 -6.63
CA SER A 243 10.39 -20.64 -5.92
C SER A 243 10.17 -19.19 -5.51
N TYR A 244 9.62 -18.35 -6.40
CA TYR A 244 9.32 -16.95 -6.12
C TYR A 244 8.24 -16.81 -5.05
N ILE A 245 7.17 -17.59 -5.13
CA ILE A 245 6.09 -17.59 -4.12
C ILE A 245 6.64 -18.01 -2.76
N LYS A 246 7.39 -19.10 -2.71
CA LYS A 246 8.01 -19.61 -1.49
C LYS A 246 8.97 -18.59 -0.87
N GLU A 247 9.77 -17.91 -1.69
CA GLU A 247 10.69 -16.86 -1.24
C GLU A 247 9.93 -15.72 -0.54
N GLN A 248 8.82 -15.25 -1.11
CA GLN A 248 8.03 -14.17 -0.51
C GLN A 248 7.42 -14.56 0.85
N TRP A 249 6.82 -15.74 0.95
CA TRP A 249 6.29 -16.23 2.24
C TRP A 249 7.39 -16.47 3.27
N THR A 250 8.55 -16.94 2.81
CA THR A 250 9.72 -17.14 3.66
C THR A 250 10.24 -15.82 4.23
N ASN A 251 10.42 -14.80 3.38
CA ASN A 251 10.89 -13.49 3.79
C ASN A 251 9.91 -12.83 4.77
N LEU A 252 8.61 -12.94 4.49
CA LEU A 252 7.55 -12.44 5.36
C LEU A 252 7.60 -13.10 6.75
N CYS A 253 7.57 -14.44 6.83
CA CYS A 253 7.57 -15.15 8.11
C CYS A 253 8.88 -14.92 8.90
N ARG A 254 10.02 -14.77 8.20
CA ARG A 254 11.28 -14.40 8.85
C ARG A 254 11.24 -12.99 9.44
N SER A 255 10.63 -12.04 8.74
CA SER A 255 10.48 -10.68 9.24
C SER A 255 9.54 -10.59 10.45
N TYR A 256 8.44 -11.35 10.45
CA TYR A 256 7.59 -11.51 11.64
C TYR A 256 8.33 -12.15 12.81
N LEU A 257 9.15 -13.17 12.53
CA LEU A 257 9.96 -13.81 13.57
C LEU A 257 10.96 -12.84 14.22
N VAL A 258 11.56 -11.93 13.43
CA VAL A 258 12.44 -10.88 13.96
C VAL A 258 11.67 -9.95 14.92
N GLU A 259 10.47 -9.53 14.56
CA GLU A 259 9.62 -8.67 15.39
C GLU A 259 9.15 -9.38 16.66
N ALA A 260 8.72 -10.64 16.55
CA ALA A 260 8.38 -11.48 17.70
C ALA A 260 9.57 -11.65 18.67
N ARG A 261 10.79 -11.86 18.15
CA ARG A 261 12.00 -11.93 18.99
C ARG A 261 12.29 -10.60 19.69
N TRP A 262 12.11 -9.45 19.02
CA TRP A 262 12.26 -8.15 19.66
C TRP A 262 11.26 -7.97 20.79
N PHE A 263 9.99 -8.31 20.54
CA PHE A 263 8.92 -8.27 21.52
C PHE A 263 9.24 -9.12 22.76
N TYR A 264 9.51 -10.42 22.58
CA TYR A 264 9.75 -11.34 23.70
C TYR A 264 11.04 -11.07 24.49
N SER A 265 12.07 -10.52 23.83
CA SER A 265 13.32 -10.16 24.51
C SER A 265 13.24 -8.81 25.23
N GLY A 266 12.17 -8.03 25.01
CA GLY A 266 12.07 -6.64 25.46
C GLY A 266 13.07 -5.72 24.75
N TYR A 267 13.59 -6.13 23.58
CA TYR A 267 14.52 -5.33 22.80
C TYR A 267 13.75 -4.25 22.03
N THR A 268 14.20 -3.00 22.18
CA THR A 268 13.72 -1.88 21.38
C THR A 268 14.67 -1.64 20.20
N PRO A 269 14.25 -1.87 18.95
CA PRO A 269 15.08 -1.56 17.80
C PRO A 269 15.22 -0.04 17.62
N THR A 270 16.34 0.37 17.01
CA THR A 270 16.44 1.73 16.45
C THR A 270 15.46 1.88 15.28
N LEU A 271 15.09 3.12 14.93
CA LEU A 271 14.21 3.37 13.77
C LEU A 271 14.75 2.72 12.49
N ASP A 272 16.05 2.78 12.24
CA ASP A 272 16.65 2.21 11.02
C ASP A 272 16.56 0.69 11.02
N GLN A 273 16.88 0.04 12.16
CA GLN A 273 16.74 -1.42 12.30
C GLN A 273 15.29 -1.89 12.14
N TYR A 274 14.34 -1.14 12.71
CA TYR A 274 12.93 -1.42 12.55
C TYR A 274 12.53 -1.31 11.08
N LEU A 275 12.84 -0.20 10.42
CA LEU A 275 12.48 0.05 9.02
C LEU A 275 13.15 -0.93 8.05
N ASP A 276 14.35 -1.42 8.34
CA ASP A 276 15.03 -2.45 7.54
C ASP A 276 14.27 -3.80 7.53
N ASN A 277 13.49 -4.08 8.57
CA ASN A 277 12.65 -5.27 8.67
C ASN A 277 11.19 -5.01 8.25
N SER A 278 10.63 -3.87 8.67
CA SER A 278 9.19 -3.67 8.72
C SER A 278 8.55 -3.36 7.37
N TRP A 279 9.34 -2.92 6.38
CA TRP A 279 8.88 -2.85 4.98
C TRP A 279 8.61 -4.24 4.38
N THR A 280 9.23 -5.30 4.92
CA THR A 280 8.93 -6.68 4.55
C THR A 280 7.77 -7.23 5.37
N SER A 281 7.76 -6.99 6.69
CA SER A 281 6.72 -7.51 7.60
C SER A 281 5.32 -6.97 7.29
N VAL A 282 5.21 -5.77 6.71
CA VAL A 282 3.91 -5.24 6.25
C VAL A 282 3.30 -6.05 5.08
N GLY A 283 4.05 -6.98 4.49
CA GLY A 283 3.58 -7.81 3.40
C GLY A 283 3.60 -7.16 2.02
N GLY A 284 4.11 -5.93 1.89
CA GLY A 284 4.16 -5.17 0.64
C GLY A 284 4.84 -5.90 -0.52
N PRO A 285 6.09 -6.39 -0.37
CA PRO A 285 6.81 -7.08 -1.45
C PRO A 285 6.10 -8.37 -1.89
N ALA A 286 5.57 -9.10 -0.90
CA ALA A 286 4.82 -10.32 -1.13
C ALA A 286 3.51 -10.03 -1.87
N ALA A 287 2.74 -9.01 -1.47
CA ALA A 287 1.52 -8.60 -2.14
C ALA A 287 1.77 -8.19 -3.60
N ILE A 288 2.79 -7.36 -3.85
CA ILE A 288 3.13 -6.91 -5.21
C ILE A 288 3.58 -8.08 -6.09
N THR A 289 4.41 -8.98 -5.56
CA THR A 289 4.85 -10.18 -6.30
C THR A 289 3.67 -11.09 -6.65
N HIS A 290 2.76 -11.33 -5.70
CA HIS A 290 1.56 -12.13 -5.95
C HIS A 290 0.62 -11.43 -6.96
N ALA A 291 0.43 -10.11 -6.85
CA ALA A 291 -0.32 -9.33 -7.83
C ALA A 291 0.24 -9.55 -9.23
N TYR A 292 1.55 -9.40 -9.39
CA TYR A 292 2.25 -9.55 -10.66
C TYR A 292 1.97 -10.91 -11.32
N LEU A 293 2.04 -11.99 -10.54
CA LEU A 293 1.75 -13.35 -11.02
C LEU A 293 0.28 -13.57 -11.40
N MET A 294 -0.65 -12.77 -10.86
CA MET A 294 -2.10 -12.95 -11.01
C MET A 294 -2.78 -11.89 -11.89
N LEU A 295 -2.04 -10.90 -12.40
CA LEU A 295 -2.56 -9.86 -13.31
C LEU A 295 -3.15 -10.42 -14.62
N GLY A 296 -2.81 -11.66 -14.99
CA GLY A 296 -3.31 -12.29 -16.22
C GLY A 296 -2.71 -11.70 -17.50
N LEU A 297 -1.62 -10.93 -17.37
CA LEU A 297 -0.81 -10.45 -18.47
C LEU A 297 0.20 -11.54 -18.88
N PRO A 298 0.71 -11.53 -20.13
CA PRO A 298 1.74 -12.49 -20.54
C PRO A 298 2.97 -12.43 -19.63
N LEU A 299 3.31 -13.57 -19.01
CA LEU A 299 4.51 -13.73 -18.19
C LEU A 299 5.62 -14.41 -19.00
N THR A 300 6.84 -13.89 -18.88
CA THR A 300 8.08 -14.48 -19.42
C THR A 300 9.15 -14.55 -18.32
N LEU A 301 10.26 -15.26 -18.55
CA LEU A 301 11.40 -15.23 -17.62
C LEU A 301 11.96 -13.81 -17.46
N ASP A 302 12.08 -13.05 -18.56
CA ASP A 302 12.52 -11.64 -18.52
C ASP A 302 11.55 -10.77 -17.69
N SER A 303 10.26 -11.10 -17.70
CA SER A 303 9.23 -10.42 -16.91
C SER A 303 9.43 -10.68 -15.41
N LEU A 304 9.77 -11.92 -15.02
CA LEU A 304 10.08 -12.29 -13.64
C LEU A 304 11.40 -11.67 -13.15
N ASP A 305 12.40 -11.55 -14.02
CA ASP A 305 13.62 -10.78 -13.70
C ASP A 305 13.33 -9.28 -13.59
N GLY A 306 12.27 -8.79 -14.25
CA GLY A 306 11.72 -7.44 -14.07
C GLY A 306 11.38 -7.11 -12.61
N LEU A 307 10.94 -8.09 -11.81
CA LEU A 307 10.68 -7.88 -10.36
C LEU A 307 11.95 -7.47 -9.59
N LYS A 308 13.12 -7.96 -10.01
CA LYS A 308 14.41 -7.53 -9.45
C LYS A 308 14.78 -6.14 -9.91
N ILE A 309 14.46 -5.78 -11.15
CA ILE A 309 14.70 -4.44 -11.71
C ILE A 309 13.82 -3.39 -11.01
N SER A 310 12.60 -3.76 -10.63
CA SER A 310 11.68 -2.91 -9.86
C SER A 310 11.89 -2.98 -8.34
N SER A 311 13.01 -3.52 -7.85
CA SER A 311 13.24 -3.69 -6.40
C SER A 311 13.11 -2.38 -5.63
N ASP A 312 13.59 -1.27 -6.20
CA ASP A 312 13.50 0.04 -5.58
C ASP A 312 12.04 0.50 -5.47
N ALA A 313 11.25 0.35 -6.54
CA ALA A 313 9.84 0.73 -6.53
C ALA A 313 9.03 -0.10 -5.52
N ILE A 314 9.30 -1.42 -5.48
CA ILE A 314 8.67 -2.33 -4.51
C ILE A 314 9.06 -1.93 -3.09
N TYR A 315 10.34 -1.63 -2.84
CA TYR A 315 10.81 -1.18 -1.54
C TYR A 315 10.11 0.11 -1.10
N TRP A 316 10.11 1.16 -1.93
CA TRP A 316 9.51 2.44 -1.56
C TRP A 316 7.99 2.36 -1.38
N ALA A 317 7.29 1.60 -2.22
CA ALA A 317 5.85 1.36 -2.05
C ALA A 317 5.54 0.60 -0.75
N SER A 318 6.36 -0.40 -0.41
CA SER A 318 6.20 -1.17 0.82
C SER A 318 6.52 -0.33 2.06
N LEU A 319 7.55 0.52 1.98
CA LEU A 319 7.90 1.45 3.05
C LEU A 319 6.80 2.50 3.28
N ILE A 320 6.22 3.06 2.21
CA ILE A 320 5.05 3.96 2.32
C ILE A 320 3.90 3.24 3.02
N THR A 321 3.63 1.98 2.63
CA THR A 321 2.56 1.17 3.24
C THR A 321 2.80 0.99 4.73
N ARG A 322 4.01 0.58 5.13
CA ARG A 322 4.41 0.40 6.54
C ARG A 322 4.30 1.70 7.34
N LEU A 323 4.86 2.81 6.84
CA LEU A 323 4.81 4.08 7.57
C LEU A 323 3.37 4.61 7.72
N SER A 324 2.52 4.37 6.71
CA SER A 324 1.11 4.76 6.74
C SER A 324 0.31 3.90 7.71
N ASP A 325 0.60 2.59 7.75
CA ASP A 325 0.05 1.62 8.70
C ASP A 325 0.39 2.04 10.13
N ASP A 326 1.67 2.20 10.45
CA ASP A 326 2.13 2.62 11.78
C ASP A 326 1.52 3.97 12.22
N LEU A 327 1.34 4.94 11.31
CA LEU A 327 0.64 6.19 11.63
C LEU A 327 -0.82 5.98 11.99
N GLY A 328 -1.50 5.02 11.35
CA GLY A 328 -2.90 4.70 11.57
C GLY A 328 -3.14 3.84 12.81
N THR A 329 -2.20 2.95 13.15
CA THR A 329 -2.39 1.91 14.17
C THR A 329 -1.74 2.22 15.51
N SER A 330 -0.82 3.20 15.58
CA SER A 330 0.05 3.42 16.75
C SER A 330 -0.65 3.46 18.11
N LYS A 331 -1.86 4.03 18.17
CA LYS A 331 -2.61 4.18 19.43
C LYS A 331 -3.10 2.84 19.94
N ASP A 332 -3.77 2.08 19.06
CA ASP A 332 -4.32 0.77 19.37
C ASP A 332 -3.21 -0.24 19.71
N GLU A 333 -2.06 -0.14 19.04
CA GLU A 333 -0.89 -0.99 19.28
C GLU A 333 -0.26 -0.73 20.66
N ILE A 334 -0.07 0.53 21.03
CA ILE A 334 0.43 0.92 22.36
C ILE A 334 -0.52 0.41 23.46
N GLU A 335 -1.83 0.54 23.27
CA GLU A 335 -2.83 0.08 24.25
C GLU A 335 -2.83 -1.45 24.43
N ARG A 336 -2.53 -2.22 23.39
CA ARG A 336 -2.45 -3.68 23.43
C ARG A 336 -1.09 -4.19 23.92
N GLY A 337 -0.13 -3.30 24.09
CA GLY A 337 1.23 -3.63 24.52
C GLY A 337 2.06 -4.28 23.42
N ASP A 338 1.82 -3.94 22.15
CA ASP A 338 2.62 -4.39 21.01
C ASP A 338 4.06 -3.81 21.07
N MET A 339 4.94 -4.36 20.26
CA MET A 339 6.32 -3.92 20.04
C MET A 339 6.39 -2.47 19.52
N ALA A 340 7.51 -1.82 19.83
CA ALA A 340 7.82 -0.47 19.38
C ALA A 340 7.83 -0.34 17.84
N LYS A 341 6.79 0.26 17.24
CA LYS A 341 6.77 0.61 15.81
C LYS A 341 7.50 1.93 15.53
N SER A 342 7.41 2.44 14.29
CA SER A 342 8.21 3.58 13.81
C SER A 342 8.11 4.85 14.66
N ILE A 343 6.92 5.25 15.12
CA ILE A 343 6.73 6.46 15.94
C ILE A 343 7.49 6.33 17.27
N HIS A 344 7.34 5.19 17.96
CA HIS A 344 7.99 4.96 19.24
C HIS A 344 9.51 4.85 19.09
N CYS A 345 9.99 4.12 18.07
CA CYS A 345 11.40 4.06 17.72
C CYS A 345 11.99 5.45 17.44
N CYS A 346 11.26 6.32 16.75
CA CYS A 346 11.66 7.71 16.49
C CYS A 346 11.74 8.54 17.78
N MET A 347 10.73 8.45 18.65
CA MET A 347 10.71 9.14 19.94
C MET A 347 11.91 8.75 20.79
N ILE A 348 12.24 7.45 20.87
CA ILE A 348 13.38 6.95 21.65
C ILE A 348 14.72 7.38 21.05
N LYS A 349 14.90 7.18 19.74
CA LYS A 349 16.18 7.46 19.06
C LYS A 349 16.56 8.94 19.17
N GLU A 350 15.57 9.83 19.06
CA GLU A 350 15.82 11.26 18.90
C GLU A 350 15.37 12.11 20.10
N GLY A 351 14.73 11.50 21.11
CA GLY A 351 14.30 12.18 22.34
C GLY A 351 13.22 13.25 22.12
N VAL A 352 12.32 13.02 21.16
CA VAL A 352 11.27 13.98 20.76
C VAL A 352 9.88 13.60 21.25
N SER A 353 8.96 14.55 21.19
CA SER A 353 7.53 14.32 21.45
C SER A 353 6.90 13.41 20.39
N GLU A 354 5.74 12.83 20.72
CA GLU A 354 4.97 12.02 19.77
C GLU A 354 4.54 12.84 18.54
N GLU A 355 4.16 14.10 18.73
CA GLU A 355 3.76 15.00 17.64
C GLU A 355 4.93 15.23 16.65
N GLU A 356 6.12 15.54 17.18
CA GLU A 356 7.33 15.69 16.36
C GLU A 356 7.72 14.38 15.67
N ALA A 357 7.58 13.23 16.34
CA ALA A 357 7.82 11.93 15.74
C ALA A 357 6.84 11.64 14.61
N ARG A 358 5.54 11.90 14.79
CA ARG A 358 4.53 11.76 13.73
C ARG A 358 4.83 12.63 12.52
N ASP A 359 5.28 13.87 12.74
CA ASP A 359 5.65 14.77 11.65
C ASP A 359 6.91 14.32 10.91
N ARG A 360 7.88 13.71 11.60
CA ARG A 360 9.03 13.05 10.96
C ARG A 360 8.61 11.85 10.12
N ILE A 361 7.70 11.01 10.61
CA ILE A 361 7.19 9.88 9.85
C ILE A 361 6.43 10.35 8.60
N LYS A 362 5.60 11.41 8.69
CA LYS A 362 4.96 12.03 7.52
C LYS A 362 5.98 12.59 6.52
N ALA A 363 7.04 13.23 7.00
CA ALA A 363 8.12 13.70 6.14
C ALA A 363 8.85 12.54 5.43
N LEU A 364 9.02 11.40 6.12
CA LEU A 364 9.60 10.19 5.54
C LEU A 364 8.67 9.55 4.49
N ILE A 365 7.35 9.57 4.69
CA ILE A 365 6.37 9.15 3.67
C ILE A 365 6.50 10.04 2.43
N SER A 366 6.52 11.36 2.61
CA SER A 366 6.69 12.32 1.51
C SER A 366 7.99 12.09 0.75
N PHE A 367 9.10 11.87 1.47
CA PHE A 367 10.38 11.51 0.86
C PHE A 367 10.30 10.19 0.08
N SER A 368 9.67 9.16 0.65
CA SER A 368 9.51 7.85 0.02
C SER A 368 8.69 7.93 -1.27
N TRP A 369 7.67 8.80 -1.32
CA TRP A 369 6.91 9.08 -2.54
C TRP A 369 7.77 9.70 -3.65
N LYS A 370 8.67 10.64 -3.32
CA LYS A 370 9.62 11.19 -4.32
C LYS A 370 10.51 10.09 -4.91
N LYS A 371 10.99 9.19 -4.05
CA LYS A 371 11.81 8.04 -4.48
C LYS A 371 11.02 7.01 -5.29
N LEU A 372 9.75 6.78 -4.94
CA LEU A 372 8.85 5.96 -5.73
C LEU A 372 8.58 6.57 -7.11
N ASN A 373 8.37 7.88 -7.21
CA ASN A 373 8.22 8.59 -8.47
C ASN A 373 9.47 8.44 -9.36
N GLU A 374 10.67 8.60 -8.78
CA GLU A 374 11.94 8.38 -9.49
C GLU A 374 12.10 6.94 -9.98
N ALA A 375 11.79 5.96 -9.13
CA ALA A 375 11.90 4.55 -9.46
C ALA A 375 10.91 4.20 -10.59
N SER A 376 9.66 4.66 -10.48
CA SER A 376 8.61 4.45 -11.48
C SER A 376 8.98 5.06 -12.83
N ALA A 377 9.55 6.26 -12.84
CA ALA A 377 9.99 6.91 -14.09
C ALA A 377 11.11 6.15 -14.82
N LYS A 378 11.85 5.27 -14.14
CA LYS A 378 12.89 4.41 -14.72
C LYS A 378 12.34 3.08 -15.26
N ILE A 379 11.14 2.68 -14.83
CA ILE A 379 10.50 1.44 -15.31
C ILE A 379 10.03 1.65 -16.75
N ASN A 380 10.54 0.83 -17.66
CA ASN A 380 10.09 0.88 -19.04
C ASN A 380 8.77 0.10 -19.20
N HIS A 381 7.64 0.79 -19.02
CA HIS A 381 6.30 0.20 -19.14
C HIS A 381 6.00 -0.43 -20.51
N ARG A 382 6.80 -0.18 -21.56
CA ARG A 382 6.68 -0.90 -22.84
C ARG A 382 7.17 -2.35 -22.76
N HIS A 383 8.10 -2.64 -21.86
CA HIS A 383 8.64 -3.98 -21.64
C HIS A 383 8.04 -4.65 -20.39
N HIS A 384 7.51 -3.86 -19.46
CA HIS A 384 6.86 -4.35 -18.25
C HIS A 384 5.53 -3.63 -18.03
N PRO A 385 4.46 -3.95 -18.78
CA PRO A 385 3.16 -3.30 -18.65
C PRO A 385 2.44 -3.60 -17.32
N ALA A 386 3.00 -4.51 -16.53
CA ALA A 386 2.50 -5.00 -15.25
C ALA A 386 3.26 -4.41 -14.04
N LEU A 387 4.37 -3.69 -14.28
CA LEU A 387 5.17 -2.94 -13.30
C LEU A 387 4.96 -1.44 -13.56
#